data_AF-A0A833SN62-F1
#
_entry.id   AF-A0A833SN62-F1
#
_cell.length_a   1.000
_cell.length_b   1.000
_cell.length_c   1.000
_cell.angle_alpha   90.00
_cell.angle_beta   90.00
_cell.angle_gamma   90.00
#
_symmetry.space_group_name_H-M   'P 1'
#
loop_
_entity.id
_entity.type
_entity.pdbx_description
1 polymer ?
#
loop_
_entity_poly.entity_id
_entity_poly.type
_entity_poly.pdbx_seq_one_letter_code
_entity_poly.pdbx_strand_id
1 'polypeptide(L)'
;MCKSQDHHQVLYFIKNIINPDFEFIKLDYDFIGFRNGIYDLSNATFILTDDIVENIQVRTYIDSEFELNTDDAPLLGLISPVPTR
;
A
#
# COMPACT_ATOMS: atom_id res chain seq x y z
N MET A 1 8.32 -11.72 -26.91
CA MET A 1 9.09 -10.66 -26.21
C MET A 1 8.30 -9.36 -26.36
N CYS A 2 7.78 -8.83 -25.27
CA CYS A 2 7.07 -7.56 -25.25
C CYS A 2 8.09 -6.42 -25.43
N LYS A 3 7.90 -5.51 -26.39
CA LYS A 3 8.83 -4.40 -26.61
C LYS A 3 8.54 -3.28 -25.60
N SER A 4 9.54 -2.49 -25.23
CA SER A 4 9.39 -1.34 -24.32
C SER A 4 8.32 -0.32 -24.76
N GLN A 5 8.06 -0.22 -26.07
CA GLN A 5 6.97 0.59 -26.62
C GLN A 5 5.58 0.02 -26.29
N ASP A 6 5.43 -1.30 -26.24
CA ASP A 6 4.15 -1.96 -25.91
C ASP A 6 3.78 -1.70 -24.44
N HIS A 7 4.76 -1.67 -23.54
CA HIS A 7 4.55 -1.32 -22.11
C HIS A 7 4.03 0.11 -21.92
N HIS A 8 4.57 1.09 -22.63
CA HIS A 8 4.11 2.47 -22.52
C HIS A 8 2.68 2.64 -23.04
N GLN A 9 2.32 1.93 -24.11
CA GLN A 9 0.96 1.96 -24.67
C GLN A 9 -0.06 1.31 -23.73
N VAL A 10 0.28 0.19 -23.10
CA VAL A 10 -0.61 -0.48 -22.14
C VAL A 10 -0.81 0.36 -20.88
N LEU A 11 0.26 0.93 -20.31
CA LEU A 11 0.13 1.82 -19.15
C LEU A 11 -0.68 3.08 -19.48
N TYR A 12 -0.48 3.65 -20.67
CA TYR A 12 -1.25 4.79 -21.14
C TYR A 12 -2.74 4.43 -21.35
N PHE A 13 -3.03 3.26 -21.92
CA PHE A 13 -4.38 2.74 -22.10
C PHE A 13 -5.09 2.53 -20.76
N ILE A 14 -4.42 1.88 -19.80
CA ILE A 14 -4.94 1.65 -18.44
C ILE A 14 -5.23 2.98 -17.73
N LYS A 15 -4.37 3.99 -17.87
CA LYS A 15 -4.55 5.30 -17.21
C LYS A 15 -5.66 6.16 -17.81
N ASN A 16 -5.97 6.00 -19.10
CA ASN A 16 -6.88 6.91 -19.81
C ASN A 16 -8.28 6.33 -20.06
N ILE A 17 -8.49 5.05 -19.81
CA ILE A 17 -9.83 4.48 -19.80
C ILE A 17 -10.33 4.57 -18.36
N ILE A 18 -11.07 5.62 -18.05
CA ILE A 18 -11.97 5.60 -16.90
C ILE A 18 -13.30 5.13 -17.48
N ASN A 19 -13.54 3.82 -17.47
CA ASN A 19 -14.83 3.26 -17.86
C ASN A 19 -15.76 3.27 -16.63
N PRO A 20 -16.92 3.94 -16.65
CA PRO A 20 -17.83 3.97 -15.51
C PRO A 20 -18.32 2.56 -15.08
N ASP A 21 -18.36 1.59 -16.00
CA ASP A 21 -18.71 0.20 -15.70
C ASP A 21 -17.51 -0.66 -15.27
N PHE A 22 -16.32 -0.08 -15.31
CA PHE A 22 -15.05 -0.71 -14.95
C PHE A 22 -14.24 0.32 -14.17
N GLU A 23 -14.68 0.61 -12.94
CA GLU A 23 -14.01 1.56 -12.05
C GLU A 23 -12.56 1.10 -11.91
N PHE A 24 -11.67 1.75 -12.68
CA PHE A 24 -10.28 1.35 -12.73
C PHE A 24 -9.74 1.51 -11.33
N ILE A 25 -9.20 0.42 -10.80
CA ILE A 25 -8.51 0.35 -9.52
C ILE A 25 -7.70 1.63 -9.39
N LYS A 26 -8.06 2.45 -8.39
CA LYS A 26 -7.37 3.71 -8.13
C LYS A 26 -5.89 3.34 -8.01
N LEU A 27 -5.08 3.82 -8.97
CA LEU A 27 -3.64 3.59 -9.01
C LEU A 27 -2.98 4.45 -7.92
N ASP A 28 -3.29 4.16 -6.66
CA ASP A 28 -2.56 4.69 -5.52
C ASP A 28 -1.33 3.79 -5.33
N TYR A 29 -0.22 4.20 -5.95
CA TYR A 29 1.08 3.53 -5.85
C TYR A 29 1.71 3.62 -4.45
N ASP A 30 0.96 4.13 -3.47
CA ASP A 30 1.40 4.33 -2.10
C ASP A 30 1.10 3.12 -1.21
N PHE A 31 0.59 2.02 -1.74
CA PHE A 31 0.40 0.78 -0.98
C PHE A 31 1.45 -0.29 -1.26
N ILE A 32 1.96 -0.92 -0.19
CA ILE A 32 2.70 -2.19 -0.24
C ILE A 32 1.77 -3.30 0.25
N GLY A 33 1.62 -4.38 -0.50
CA GLY A 33 0.77 -5.51 -0.13
C GLY A 33 1.53 -6.61 0.62
N PHE A 34 0.83 -7.23 1.57
CA PHE A 34 1.26 -8.38 2.35
C PHE A 34 0.12 -9.42 2.37
N ARG A 35 0.39 -10.64 2.84
CA ARG A 35 -0.65 -11.69 2.92
C ARG A 35 -1.83 -11.32 3.81
N ASN A 36 -1.58 -10.53 4.86
CA ASN A 36 -2.55 -10.15 5.88
C ASN A 36 -3.04 -8.70 5.75
N GLY A 37 -2.68 -7.97 4.69
CA GLY A 37 -3.15 -6.61 4.50
C GLY A 37 -2.29 -5.75 3.59
N ILE A 38 -2.41 -4.43 3.75
CA ILE A 38 -1.66 -3.44 2.99
C ILE A 38 -1.04 -2.40 3.93
N TYR A 39 0.15 -1.91 3.57
CA TYR A 39 0.81 -0.81 4.23
C TYR A 39 0.70 0.45 3.38
N ASP A 40 0.09 1.49 3.94
CA ASP A 40 -0.05 2.82 3.35
C ASP A 40 1.21 3.65 3.61
N LEU A 41 1.95 3.99 2.55
CA LEU A 41 3.17 4.78 2.59
C LEU A 41 2.90 6.26 2.86
N SER A 42 1.69 6.76 2.62
CA SER A 42 1.35 8.18 2.80
C SER A 42 1.25 8.57 4.28
N ASN A 43 0.70 7.68 5.10
CA ASN A 43 0.44 7.90 6.52
C ASN A 43 1.12 6.87 7.45
N ALA A 44 1.90 5.94 6.88
CA ALA A 44 2.62 4.89 7.61
C ALA A 44 1.70 3.97 8.44
N THR A 45 0.53 3.61 7.89
CA THR A 45 -0.47 2.77 8.57
C THR A 45 -0.60 1.41 7.89
N PHE A 46 -0.74 0.35 8.69
CA PHE A 46 -1.10 -0.98 8.18
C PHE A 46 -2.61 -1.21 8.30
N ILE A 47 -3.24 -1.65 7.21
CA ILE A 47 -4.66 -1.95 7.09
C ILE A 47 -4.79 -3.46 6.88
N LEU A 48 -5.56 -4.14 7.73
CA LEU A 48 -5.79 -5.58 7.61
C LEU A 48 -6.67 -5.89 6.40
N THR A 49 -6.50 -7.08 5.82
CA THR A 49 -7.28 -7.52 4.64
C THR A 49 -8.79 -7.36 4.84
N ASP A 50 -9.29 -7.64 6.04
CA ASP A 50 -10.73 -7.56 6.35
C ASP A 50 -11.28 -6.12 6.36
N ASP A 51 -10.41 -5.12 6.52
CA ASP A 51 -10.76 -3.69 6.56
C ASP A 51 -10.63 -3.01 5.20
N ILE A 52 -10.21 -3.74 4.15
CA ILE A 52 -10.06 -3.22 2.80
C ILE A 52 -11.43 -3.16 2.11
N VAL A 53 -11.97 -1.95 1.97
CA VAL A 53 -13.32 -1.68 1.42
C VAL A 53 -13.41 -1.72 -0.11
N GLU A 54 -12.29 -1.65 -0.81
CA GLU A 54 -12.25 -1.59 -2.28
C GLU A 54 -11.06 -2.37 -2.86
N ASN A 55 -11.11 -2.74 -4.14
CA ASN A 55 -9.99 -3.41 -4.79
C ASN A 55 -8.83 -2.43 -4.97
N ILE A 56 -7.71 -2.68 -4.31
CA ILE A 56 -6.50 -1.83 -4.35
C ILE A 56 -5.39 -2.50 -5.16
N GLN A 57 -4.67 -1.71 -5.95
CA GLN A 57 -3.47 -2.16 -6.63
C GLN A 57 -2.26 -1.70 -5.83
N VAL A 58 -1.45 -2.65 -5.39
CA VAL A 58 -0.22 -2.38 -4.63
C VAL A 58 0.98 -2.20 -5.56
N ARG A 59 1.94 -1.38 -5.14
CA ARG A 59 3.20 -1.15 -5.87
C ARG A 59 4.10 -2.38 -5.86
N THR A 60 4.06 -3.13 -4.78
CA THR A 60 4.80 -4.39 -4.59
C THR A 60 3.98 -5.25 -3.65
N TYR A 61 3.92 -6.54 -3.96
CA TYR A 61 3.36 -7.54 -3.07
C TYR A 61 4.50 -8.36 -2.48
N ILE A 62 4.61 -8.34 -1.17
CA ILE A 62 5.56 -9.15 -0.40
C ILE A 62 4.80 -10.37 0.08
N ASP A 63 5.25 -11.56 -0.33
CA ASP A 63 4.57 -12.81 0.01
C ASP A 63 4.90 -13.30 1.43
N SER A 64 4.65 -12.43 2.42
CA SER A 64 4.77 -12.69 3.84
C SER A 64 3.66 -11.95 4.59
N GLU A 65 3.47 -12.31 5.86
CA GLU A 65 2.65 -11.49 6.77
C GLU A 65 3.45 -10.28 7.23
N PHE A 66 2.76 -9.15 7.44
CA PHE A 66 3.31 -7.99 8.11
C PHE A 66 3.19 -8.18 9.61
N GLU A 67 4.32 -8.12 10.31
CA GLU A 67 4.41 -8.23 11.76
C GLU A 67 4.98 -6.91 12.32
N LEU A 68 4.21 -6.25 13.19
CA LEU A 68 4.70 -5.12 13.98
C LEU A 68 5.60 -5.66 15.09
N ASN A 69 6.91 -5.69 14.86
CA ASN A 69 7.87 -5.95 15.91
C ASN A 69 7.94 -4.73 16.86
N THR A 70 7.09 -4.74 17.88
CA THR A 70 7.14 -3.74 18.97
C THR A 70 8.39 -3.89 19.83
N ASP A 71 9.03 -5.05 19.83
CA ASP A 71 10.22 -5.34 20.64
C ASP A 71 11.48 -4.66 20.08
N ASP A 72 11.54 -4.39 18.77
CA ASP A 72 12.68 -3.77 18.08
C ASP A 72 12.44 -2.28 17.75
N ALA A 73 11.46 -1.63 18.39
CA ALA A 73 11.14 -0.21 18.20
C ALA A 73 11.63 0.69 19.37
N PRO A 74 12.96 0.82 19.61
CA PRO A 74 13.50 1.60 20.72
C PRO A 74 13.18 3.11 20.64
N LEU A 75 12.73 3.61 19.49
CA LEU A 75 12.46 5.03 19.27
C LEU A 75 11.08 5.51 19.78
N LEU A 76 10.13 4.60 20.02
CA LEU A 76 8.80 4.97 20.55
C LEU A 76 8.74 4.98 22.08
N GLY A 77 9.74 4.38 22.76
CA GLY A 77 9.85 4.39 24.23
C GLY A 77 10.47 5.66 24.83
N LEU A 78 10.97 6.60 24.01
CA LEU A 78 11.67 7.81 24.47
C LEU A 78 10.76 9.04 24.63
N ILE A 79 9.51 8.97 24.18
CA ILE A 79 8.48 10.00 24.45
C ILE A 79 7.65 9.58 25.67
N SER A 80 8.32 9.49 26.83
CA SER A 80 7.61 9.50 28.10
C SER A 80 7.06 10.93 28.33
N PRO A 81 5.79 11.12 28.69
CA PRO A 81 5.32 12.44 29.10
C PRO A 81 6.10 12.84 30.35
N VAL A 82 6.75 14.01 30.29
CA VAL A 82 7.42 14.62 31.45
C VAL A 82 6.43 14.61 32.63
N PRO A 83 6.74 13.96 33.76
CA PRO A 83 5.87 13.99 34.92
C PRO A 83 5.75 15.45 35.37
N THR A 84 4.56 16.01 35.24
CA THR A 84 4.28 17.33 35.81
C THR A 84 3.94 17.13 37.28
N ARG A 85 4.97 17.20 38.14
CA ARG A 85 5.03 17.72 39.51
C ARG A 85 6.03 16.95 40.37
#